data_AF-A0A7W2L400-F1
#
_entry.id   AF-A0A7W2L400-F1
#
_cell.length_a   1.000
_cell.length_b   1.000
_cell.length_c   1.000
_cell.angle_alpha   90.00
_cell.angle_beta   90.00
_cell.angle_gamma   90.00
#
_symmetry.space_group_name_H-M   'P 1'
#
loop_
_entity.id
_entity.type
_entity.pdbx_description
1 polymer ?
#
loop_
_entity_poly.entity_id
_entity_poly.type
_entity_poly.pdbx_seq_one_letter_code
_entity_poly.pdbx_strand_id
1 'polypeptide(L)'
;MTHEFALLLALAGAFIVLIISPGPNFLVITQLSIGQSRQQGICAGLGVASGSIVWALLAATGLGLVFQRLPFLQPALQVLGGTYLIWLGSKSLRSPGKPPAPRNLDALDIGGLSRAYRFGLLTNMTNPKALAFYTSVFTTVSAPELPMWVRGAGVALIAVLAISWFVLLATLFSVPAVRVRYQRMKKPIDIITGLLMVAFGLRLLIGLIQTYWLN
;
A
#
# COMPACT_ATOMS: atom_id res chain seq x y z
N MET A 1 -3.65 -26.69 -1.82
CA MET A 1 -4.29 -25.99 -0.68
C MET A 1 -3.30 -25.32 0.26
N THR A 2 -2.41 -26.03 0.96
CA THR A 2 -1.51 -25.41 1.96
C THR A 2 -0.63 -24.28 1.40
N HIS A 3 -0.07 -24.45 0.20
CA HIS A 3 0.72 -23.42 -0.48
C HIS A 3 -0.11 -22.16 -0.81
N GLU A 4 -1.35 -22.32 -1.28
CA GLU A 4 -2.20 -21.19 -1.69
C GLU A 4 -2.61 -20.34 -0.50
N PHE A 5 -2.93 -20.98 0.63
CA PHE A 5 -3.16 -20.27 1.90
C PHE A 5 -1.91 -19.53 2.37
N ALA A 6 -0.73 -20.12 2.24
CA ALA A 6 0.53 -19.44 2.59
C ALA A 6 0.77 -18.19 1.73
N LEU A 7 0.43 -18.23 0.43
CA LEU A 7 0.51 -17.07 -0.46
C LEU A 7 -0.46 -15.96 -0.03
N LEU A 8 -1.70 -16.30 0.29
CA LEU A 8 -2.70 -15.33 0.76
C LEU A 8 -2.30 -14.70 2.10
N LEU A 9 -1.73 -15.49 3.02
CA LEU A 9 -1.20 -14.99 4.29
C LEU A 9 0.00 -14.06 4.09
N ALA A 10 0.93 -14.43 3.20
CA ALA A 10 2.06 -13.58 2.84
C ALA A 10 1.60 -12.26 2.21
N LEU A 11 0.61 -12.32 1.31
CA LEU A 11 -0.01 -11.15 0.70
C LEU A 11 -0.69 -10.26 1.76
N ALA A 12 -1.47 -10.85 2.67
CA ALA A 12 -2.13 -10.13 3.77
C ALA A 12 -1.10 -9.40 4.62
N GLY A 13 -0.06 -10.10 5.08
CA GLY A 13 0.99 -9.54 5.91
C GLY A 13 1.72 -8.40 5.23
N ALA A 14 2.17 -8.60 3.98
CA ALA A 14 2.84 -7.56 3.21
C ALA A 14 1.93 -6.34 2.96
N PHE A 15 0.64 -6.56 2.68
CA PHE A 15 -0.32 -5.48 2.47
C PHE A 15 -0.64 -4.72 3.77
N ILE A 16 -0.75 -5.40 4.90
CA ILE A 16 -0.93 -4.75 6.21
C ILE A 16 0.25 -3.84 6.53
N VAL A 17 1.48 -4.32 6.33
CA VAL A 17 2.69 -3.51 6.50
C VAL A 17 2.67 -2.28 5.59
N LEU A 18 2.26 -2.47 4.34
CA LEU A 18 2.09 -1.37 3.39
C LEU A 18 1.12 -0.32 3.93
N ILE A 19 -0.10 -0.69 4.28
CA ILE A 19 -1.16 0.28 4.59
C ILE A 19 -1.00 0.92 5.96
N ILE A 20 -0.38 0.23 6.93
CA ILE A 20 -0.08 0.80 8.26
C ILE A 20 0.98 1.89 8.19
N SER A 21 2.00 1.75 7.32
CA SER A 21 3.06 2.74 7.32
C SER A 21 2.62 4.10 6.78
N PRO A 22 2.99 5.19 7.49
CA PRO A 22 2.67 6.54 7.06
C PRO A 22 3.24 6.83 5.67
N GLY A 23 2.37 7.22 4.75
CA GLY A 23 2.70 7.63 3.39
C GLY A 23 1.61 8.55 2.82
N PRO A 24 1.62 8.87 1.52
CA PRO A 24 0.65 9.79 0.90
C PRO A 24 -0.81 9.47 1.25
N ASN A 25 -1.23 8.19 1.09
CA ASN A 25 -2.58 7.75 1.43
C ASN A 25 -2.94 8.03 2.89
N PHE A 26 -2.07 7.62 3.82
CA PHE A 26 -2.26 7.84 5.25
C PHE A 26 -2.39 9.33 5.57
N LEU A 27 -1.52 10.16 4.99
CA LEU A 27 -1.51 11.60 5.24
C LEU A 27 -2.79 12.27 4.73
N VAL A 28 -3.24 11.94 3.52
CA VAL A 28 -4.48 12.52 2.97
C VAL A 28 -5.68 12.16 3.83
N ILE A 29 -5.82 10.88 4.21
CA ILE A 29 -6.95 10.41 5.04
C ILE A 29 -6.93 11.08 6.40
N THR A 30 -5.77 11.08 7.09
CA THR A 30 -5.67 11.67 8.43
C THR A 30 -5.84 13.19 8.39
N GLN A 31 -5.29 13.89 7.41
CA GLN A 31 -5.47 15.33 7.24
C GLN A 31 -6.94 15.69 7.04
N LEU A 32 -7.65 15.03 6.12
CA LEU A 32 -9.08 15.25 5.89
C LEU A 32 -9.94 14.93 7.12
N SER A 33 -9.60 13.86 7.84
CA SER A 33 -10.31 13.46 9.07
C SER A 33 -10.09 14.45 10.22
N ILE A 34 -8.98 15.19 10.19
CA ILE A 34 -8.57 16.15 11.22
C ILE A 34 -9.11 17.54 10.93
N GLY A 35 -8.83 18.07 9.73
CA GLY A 35 -9.02 19.48 9.40
C GLY A 35 -10.33 19.78 8.67
N GLN A 36 -11.06 18.76 8.22
CA GLN A 36 -12.30 18.95 7.47
C GLN A 36 -13.46 18.22 8.18
N SER A 37 -13.58 16.89 7.99
CA SER A 37 -14.57 16.08 8.72
C SER A 37 -14.23 14.60 8.67
N ARG A 38 -14.76 13.84 9.64
CA ARG A 38 -14.68 12.37 9.65
C ARG A 38 -15.21 11.77 8.34
N GLN A 39 -16.32 12.30 7.81
CA GLN A 39 -16.93 11.79 6.58
C GLN A 39 -16.04 12.00 5.35
N GLN A 40 -15.42 13.17 5.20
CA GLN A 40 -14.46 13.41 4.11
C GLN A 40 -13.23 12.51 4.23
N GLY A 41 -12.74 12.26 5.46
CA GLY A 41 -11.70 11.27 5.72
C GLY A 41 -12.07 9.86 5.28
N ILE A 42 -13.29 9.42 5.61
CA ILE A 42 -13.82 8.10 5.19
C ILE A 42 -13.95 8.04 3.66
N CYS A 43 -14.51 9.06 3.01
CA CYS A 43 -14.65 9.08 1.54
C CYS A 43 -13.28 9.02 0.85
N ALA A 44 -12.28 9.77 1.32
CA ALA A 44 -10.92 9.65 0.82
C ALA A 44 -10.33 8.25 1.07
N GLY A 45 -10.58 7.66 2.23
CA GLY A 45 -10.17 6.29 2.54
C GLY A 45 -10.79 5.25 1.61
N LEU A 46 -12.07 5.39 1.28
CA LEU A 46 -12.75 4.57 0.27
C LEU A 46 -12.15 4.77 -1.12
N GLY A 47 -11.83 6.01 -1.50
CA GLY A 47 -11.14 6.29 -2.76
C GLY A 47 -9.79 5.60 -2.85
N VAL A 48 -8.98 5.67 -1.78
CA VAL A 48 -7.72 4.94 -1.67
C VAL A 48 -7.94 3.43 -1.81
N ALA A 49 -8.92 2.88 -1.08
CA ALA A 49 -9.24 1.45 -1.13
C ALA A 49 -9.67 0.99 -2.53
N SER A 50 -10.52 1.77 -3.21
CA SER A 50 -10.89 1.51 -4.61
C SER A 50 -9.68 1.50 -5.52
N GLY A 51 -8.71 2.40 -5.29
CA GLY A 51 -7.46 2.39 -6.03
C GLY A 51 -6.65 1.11 -5.77
N SER A 52 -6.58 0.65 -4.52
CA SER A 52 -5.95 -0.61 -4.15
C SER A 52 -6.62 -1.82 -4.81
N ILE A 53 -7.95 -1.79 -4.94
CA ILE A 53 -8.73 -2.84 -5.62
C ILE A 53 -8.44 -2.83 -7.12
N VAL A 54 -8.39 -1.65 -7.76
CA VAL A 54 -8.01 -1.52 -9.17
C VAL A 54 -6.63 -2.13 -9.40
N TRP A 55 -5.65 -1.79 -8.57
CA TRP A 55 -4.33 -2.40 -8.66
C TRP A 55 -4.34 -3.92 -8.45
N ALA A 56 -5.11 -4.43 -7.48
CA ALA A 56 -5.25 -5.87 -7.25
C ALA A 56 -5.94 -6.59 -8.42
N LEU A 57 -6.93 -5.96 -9.05
CA LEU A 57 -7.59 -6.50 -10.24
C LEU A 57 -6.63 -6.56 -11.42
N LEU A 58 -5.86 -5.48 -11.66
CA LEU A 58 -4.80 -5.47 -12.68
C LEU A 58 -3.77 -6.57 -12.43
N ALA A 59 -3.48 -6.88 -11.16
CA ALA A 59 -2.61 -7.99 -10.76
C ALA A 59 -3.21 -9.34 -11.14
N ALA A 60 -4.49 -9.51 -10.81
CA ALA A 60 -5.18 -10.78 -10.97
C ALA A 60 -5.46 -11.14 -12.42
N THR A 61 -5.72 -10.14 -13.29
CA THR A 61 -6.23 -10.36 -14.64
C THR A 61 -5.31 -9.89 -15.77
N GLY A 62 -4.55 -8.81 -15.58
CA GLY A 62 -4.01 -8.03 -16.71
C GLY A 62 -2.56 -8.30 -17.08
N LEU A 63 -1.69 -8.58 -16.12
CA LEU A 63 -0.24 -8.53 -16.36
C LEU A 63 0.39 -9.85 -16.80
N GLY A 64 -0.23 -10.99 -16.52
CA GLY A 64 0.29 -12.28 -16.97
C GLY A 64 0.44 -12.37 -18.49
N LEU A 65 -0.55 -11.88 -19.24
CA LEU A 65 -0.51 -11.79 -20.71
C LEU A 65 0.55 -10.80 -21.20
N VAL A 66 0.73 -9.69 -20.48
CA VAL A 66 1.77 -8.70 -20.81
C VAL A 66 3.17 -9.28 -20.59
N PHE A 67 3.40 -10.00 -19.50
CA PHE A 67 4.68 -10.65 -19.23
C PHE A 67 4.99 -11.80 -20.21
N GLN A 68 3.97 -12.51 -20.71
CA GLN A 68 4.18 -13.46 -21.81
C GLN A 68 4.67 -12.79 -23.09
N ARG A 69 4.21 -11.56 -23.37
CA ARG A 69 4.63 -10.80 -24.56
C ARG A 69 5.93 -10.02 -24.36
N LEU A 70 6.18 -9.53 -23.14
CA LEU A 70 7.32 -8.71 -22.76
C LEU A 70 7.95 -9.29 -21.48
N PRO A 71 8.65 -10.43 -21.58
CA PRO A 71 9.15 -11.17 -20.42
C PRO A 71 10.14 -10.38 -19.56
N PHE A 72 10.84 -9.40 -20.13
CA PHE A 72 11.76 -8.53 -19.39
C PHE A 72 11.05 -7.59 -18.40
N LEU A 73 9.75 -7.33 -18.55
CA LEU A 73 9.02 -6.44 -17.64
C LEU A 73 8.88 -7.01 -16.24
N GLN A 74 8.74 -8.33 -16.12
CA GLN A 74 8.61 -8.98 -14.82
C GLN A 74 9.85 -8.77 -13.93
N PRO A 75 11.10 -9.07 -14.36
CA PRO A 75 12.29 -8.80 -13.56
C PRO A 75 12.56 -7.30 -13.41
N ALA A 76 12.28 -6.47 -14.41
CA ALA A 76 12.45 -5.01 -14.30
C ALA A 76 11.56 -4.42 -13.19
N LEU A 77 10.29 -4.84 -13.11
CA LEU A 77 9.36 -4.41 -12.07
C LEU A 77 9.76 -4.92 -10.68
N GLN A 78 10.35 -6.11 -10.57
CA GLN A 78 10.92 -6.60 -9.30
C GLN A 78 12.11 -5.77 -8.83
N VAL A 79 13.04 -5.43 -9.74
CA VAL A 79 14.18 -4.55 -9.40
C VAL A 79 13.68 -3.18 -8.96
N LEU A 80 12.79 -2.56 -9.74
CA LEU A 80 12.24 -1.23 -9.43
C LEU A 80 11.45 -1.24 -8.11
N GLY A 81 10.55 -2.22 -7.92
CA GLY A 81 9.77 -2.36 -6.69
C GLY A 81 10.65 -2.62 -5.47
N GLY A 82 11.57 -3.58 -5.56
CA GLY A 82 12.45 -3.96 -4.46
C GLY A 82 13.40 -2.84 -4.03
N THR A 83 14.11 -2.22 -4.99
CA THR A 83 15.01 -1.08 -4.70
C THR A 83 14.27 0.12 -4.12
N TYR A 84 13.07 0.41 -4.63
CA TYR A 84 12.25 1.50 -4.12
C TYR A 84 11.75 1.24 -2.70
N LEU A 85 11.34 0.00 -2.37
CA LEU A 85 10.96 -0.38 -1.02
C LEU A 85 12.14 -0.29 -0.04
N ILE A 86 13.34 -0.68 -0.46
CA ILE A 86 14.56 -0.50 0.35
C ILE A 86 14.82 0.99 0.61
N TRP A 87 14.70 1.84 -0.41
CA TRP A 87 14.88 3.28 -0.27
C TRP A 87 13.82 3.90 0.67
N LEU A 88 12.54 3.58 0.48
CA LEU A 88 11.46 4.04 1.37
C LEU A 88 11.63 3.54 2.81
N GLY A 89 12.00 2.27 2.97
CA GLY A 89 12.26 1.68 4.27
C GLY A 89 13.40 2.39 4.98
N SER A 90 14.52 2.60 4.28
CA SER A 90 15.68 3.36 4.77
C SER A 90 15.32 4.80 5.19
N LYS A 91 14.47 5.47 4.40
CA LYS A 91 13.95 6.81 4.74
C LYS A 91 13.09 6.77 6.01
N SER A 92 12.27 5.74 6.19
CA SER A 92 11.43 5.55 7.38
C SER A 92 12.28 5.28 8.62
N LEU A 93 13.32 4.44 8.53
CA LEU A 93 14.28 4.19 9.62
C LEU A 93 14.94 5.48 10.12
N ARG A 94 15.30 6.37 9.18
CA ARG A 94 15.95 7.66 9.45
C ARG A 94 14.95 8.78 9.81
N SER A 95 13.65 8.50 9.85
CA SER A 95 12.62 9.50 10.17
C SER A 95 12.90 10.14 11.54
N PRO A 96 12.76 11.48 11.68
CA PRO A 96 12.88 12.14 12.98
C PRO A 96 11.73 11.78 13.93
N GLY A 97 10.76 10.97 13.50
CA GLY A 97 9.62 10.56 14.31
C GLY A 97 8.61 11.68 14.54
N LYS A 98 8.80 12.85 13.92
CA LYS A 98 7.86 13.95 13.98
C LYS A 98 6.76 13.73 12.93
N PRO A 99 5.48 13.87 13.30
CA PRO A 99 4.40 13.95 12.30
C PRO A 99 4.70 15.12 11.35
N PRO A 100 4.31 15.03 10.07
CA PRO A 100 4.37 16.18 9.19
C PRO A 100 3.62 17.35 9.83
N ALA A 101 4.17 18.57 9.68
CA ALA A 101 3.45 19.77 10.08
C ALA A 101 2.04 19.75 9.47
N PRO A 102 1.00 20.24 10.18
CA PRO A 102 -0.31 20.41 9.59
C PRO A 102 -0.12 21.20 8.29
N ARG A 103 -0.43 20.57 7.14
CA ARG A 103 -0.57 21.36 5.91
C ARG A 103 -1.75 22.29 6.13
N ASN A 104 -1.68 23.50 5.60
CA ASN A 104 -2.79 24.44 5.68
C ASN A 104 -3.93 23.89 4.81
N LEU A 105 -4.86 23.14 5.43
CA LEU A 105 -5.93 22.43 4.73
C LEU A 105 -7.07 23.37 4.32
N ASP A 106 -7.13 24.57 4.88
CA ASP A 106 -8.00 25.66 4.42
C ASP A 106 -7.66 26.04 2.97
N ALA A 107 -6.40 25.87 2.56
CA ALA A 107 -5.97 26.08 1.17
C ALA A 107 -6.33 24.92 0.23
N LEU A 108 -6.72 23.75 0.76
CA LEU A 108 -7.06 22.59 -0.07
C LEU A 108 -8.54 22.48 -0.38
N ASP A 109 -9.43 23.26 0.26
CA ASP A 109 -10.91 23.13 0.26
C ASP A 109 -11.38 22.12 -0.77
N ILE A 110 -11.28 20.84 -0.37
CA ILE A 110 -11.44 19.77 -1.35
C ILE A 110 -12.93 19.70 -1.72
N GLY A 111 -13.81 20.51 -1.11
CA GLY A 111 -15.25 20.53 -1.33
C GLY A 111 -15.93 19.28 -0.78
N GLY A 112 -17.02 18.87 -1.43
CA GLY A 112 -17.89 17.78 -0.97
C GLY A 112 -17.26 16.37 -1.01
N LEU A 113 -17.98 15.41 -0.43
CA LEU A 113 -17.57 14.00 -0.26
C LEU A 113 -17.03 13.33 -1.53
N SER A 114 -17.61 13.63 -2.70
CA SER A 114 -17.18 13.10 -4.00
C SER A 114 -15.75 13.51 -4.36
N ARG A 115 -15.37 14.76 -4.10
CA ARG A 115 -14.02 15.24 -4.37
C ARG A 115 -13.01 14.63 -3.39
N ALA A 116 -13.39 14.45 -2.12
CA ALA A 116 -12.56 13.73 -1.15
C ALA A 116 -12.27 12.28 -1.61
N TYR A 117 -13.29 11.57 -2.10
CA TYR A 117 -13.12 10.25 -2.71
C TYR A 117 -12.18 10.27 -3.91
N ARG A 118 -12.40 11.17 -4.88
CA ARG A 118 -11.54 11.29 -6.08
C ARG A 118 -10.10 11.61 -5.69
N PHE A 119 -9.90 12.47 -4.70
CA PHE A 119 -8.58 12.83 -4.19
C PHE A 119 -7.87 11.64 -3.56
N GLY A 120 -8.57 10.83 -2.75
CA GLY A 120 -8.05 9.58 -2.22
C GLY A 120 -7.66 8.57 -3.30
N LEU A 121 -8.53 8.39 -4.31
CA LEU A 121 -8.27 7.52 -5.45
C LEU A 121 -7.01 7.93 -6.22
N LEU A 122 -6.91 9.22 -6.59
CA LEU A 122 -5.76 9.76 -7.31
C LEU A 122 -4.48 9.68 -6.47
N THR A 123 -4.59 9.93 -5.15
CA THR A 123 -3.47 9.78 -4.24
C THR A 123 -2.95 8.35 -4.27
N ASN A 124 -3.82 7.34 -4.21
CA ASN A 124 -3.39 5.94 -4.27
C ASN A 124 -2.81 5.55 -5.64
N MET A 125 -3.42 6.01 -6.73
CA MET A 125 -2.94 5.73 -8.09
C MET A 125 -1.54 6.28 -8.36
N THR A 126 -1.24 7.45 -7.78
CA THR A 126 0.06 8.12 -7.91
C THR A 126 1.00 7.82 -6.75
N ASN A 127 0.57 7.03 -5.76
CA ASN A 127 1.38 6.74 -4.58
C ASN A 127 2.52 5.80 -4.97
N PRO A 128 3.78 6.27 -4.91
CA PRO A 128 4.91 5.46 -5.37
C PRO A 128 5.15 4.25 -4.46
N LYS A 129 4.68 4.28 -3.21
CA LYS A 129 4.70 3.15 -2.29
C LYS A 129 3.67 2.07 -2.69
N ALA A 130 2.49 2.49 -3.15
CA ALA A 130 1.49 1.57 -3.69
C ALA A 130 2.00 0.95 -4.99
N LEU A 131 2.51 1.79 -5.91
CA LEU A 131 3.14 1.34 -7.16
C LEU A 131 4.19 0.25 -6.89
N ALA A 132 5.18 0.52 -6.04
CA ALA A 132 6.25 -0.45 -5.74
C ALA A 132 5.74 -1.76 -5.11
N PHE A 133 4.71 -1.70 -4.28
CA PHE A 133 4.11 -2.90 -3.71
C PHE A 133 3.36 -3.71 -4.76
N TYR A 134 2.49 -3.07 -5.53
CA TYR A 134 1.70 -3.77 -6.54
C TYR A 134 2.59 -4.31 -7.66
N THR A 135 3.66 -3.60 -8.06
CA THR A 135 4.65 -4.13 -8.99
C THR A 135 5.34 -5.40 -8.49
N SER A 136 5.56 -5.49 -7.18
CA SER A 136 6.15 -6.68 -6.54
C SER A 136 5.14 -7.82 -6.38
N VAL A 137 3.89 -7.50 -6.04
CA VAL A 137 2.81 -8.49 -5.92
C VAL A 137 2.42 -9.04 -7.29
N PHE A 138 2.47 -8.22 -8.34
CA PHE A 138 2.20 -8.63 -9.71
C PHE A 138 2.99 -9.85 -10.11
N THR A 139 4.26 -9.95 -9.73
CA THR A 139 5.08 -11.09 -10.15
C THR A 139 4.75 -12.38 -9.40
N THR A 140 4.16 -12.29 -8.22
CA THR A 140 3.83 -13.46 -7.38
C THR A 140 2.43 -13.97 -7.69
N VAL A 141 1.47 -13.07 -7.96
CA VAL A 141 0.05 -13.41 -8.14
C VAL A 141 -0.33 -13.57 -9.62
N SER A 142 0.47 -13.05 -10.56
CA SER A 142 0.23 -13.23 -12.00
C SER A 142 0.79 -14.55 -12.56
N ALA A 143 1.32 -15.44 -11.73
CA ALA A 143 1.85 -16.72 -12.20
C ALA A 143 0.77 -17.51 -12.96
N PRO A 144 1.05 -18.03 -14.17
CA PRO A 144 0.05 -18.68 -15.02
C PRO A 144 -0.68 -19.83 -14.31
N GLU A 145 0.01 -20.51 -13.41
CA GLU A 145 -0.47 -21.71 -12.72
C GLU A 145 -1.36 -21.41 -11.50
N LEU A 146 -1.49 -20.15 -11.10
CA LEU A 146 -2.30 -19.79 -9.93
C LEU A 146 -3.80 -19.97 -10.21
N PRO A 147 -4.53 -20.80 -9.43
CA PRO A 147 -5.96 -21.01 -9.65
C PRO A 147 -6.78 -19.73 -9.53
N MET A 148 -7.87 -19.64 -10.30
CA MET A 148 -8.70 -18.43 -10.36
C MET A 148 -9.29 -18.04 -8.99
N TRP A 149 -9.61 -19.02 -8.15
CA TRP A 149 -10.12 -18.77 -6.81
C TRP A 149 -9.10 -18.05 -5.92
N VAL A 150 -7.80 -18.35 -6.05
CA VAL A 150 -6.73 -17.69 -5.28
C VAL A 150 -6.60 -16.22 -5.69
N ARG A 151 -6.72 -15.95 -7.00
CA ARG A 151 -6.71 -14.58 -7.55
C ARG A 151 -7.90 -13.78 -7.03
N GLY A 152 -9.10 -14.36 -7.08
CA GLY A 152 -10.32 -13.75 -6.53
C GLY A 152 -10.22 -13.51 -5.02
N ALA A 153 -9.72 -14.50 -4.27
CA ALA A 153 -9.50 -14.38 -2.83
C ALA A 153 -8.47 -13.30 -2.50
N GLY A 154 -7.39 -13.16 -3.27
CA GLY A 154 -6.38 -12.12 -3.10
C GLY A 154 -6.93 -10.71 -3.33
N VAL A 155 -7.78 -10.53 -4.35
CA VAL A 155 -8.47 -9.25 -4.61
C VAL A 155 -9.45 -8.93 -3.46
N ALA A 156 -10.26 -9.90 -3.05
CA ALA A 156 -11.21 -9.75 -1.94
C ALA A 156 -10.50 -9.42 -0.63
N LEU A 157 -9.38 -10.10 -0.34
CA LEU A 157 -8.52 -9.85 0.81
C LEU A 157 -7.99 -8.41 0.81
N ILE A 158 -7.46 -7.93 -0.32
CA ILE A 158 -7.00 -6.53 -0.43
C ILE A 158 -8.17 -5.56 -0.25
N ALA A 159 -9.33 -5.83 -0.84
CA ALA A 159 -10.51 -4.99 -0.69
C ALA A 159 -10.92 -4.86 0.79
N VAL A 160 -11.06 -5.98 1.49
CA VAL A 160 -11.46 -6.02 2.91
C VAL A 160 -10.43 -5.32 3.77
N LEU A 161 -9.14 -5.62 3.61
CA LEU A 161 -8.08 -5.00 4.40
C LEU A 161 -7.99 -3.49 4.14
N ALA A 162 -8.06 -3.06 2.88
CA ALA A 162 -7.96 -1.64 2.52
C ALA A 162 -9.15 -0.84 3.05
N ILE A 163 -10.39 -1.31 2.80
CA ILE A 163 -11.60 -0.63 3.26
C ILE A 163 -11.59 -0.56 4.79
N SER A 164 -11.40 -1.70 5.46
CA SER A 164 -11.43 -1.77 6.92
C SER A 164 -10.39 -0.86 7.54
N TRP A 165 -9.15 -0.92 7.05
CA TRP A 165 -8.05 -0.11 7.59
C TRP A 165 -8.25 1.37 7.34
N PHE A 166 -8.58 1.80 6.12
CA PHE A 166 -8.65 3.23 5.81
C PHE A 166 -9.89 3.91 6.40
N VAL A 167 -11.00 3.18 6.52
CA VAL A 167 -12.15 3.64 7.30
C VAL A 167 -11.76 3.76 8.77
N LEU A 168 -11.19 2.70 9.37
CA LEU A 168 -10.73 2.72 10.76
C LEU A 168 -9.77 3.90 11.01
N LEU A 169 -8.78 4.09 10.13
CA LEU A 169 -7.81 5.18 10.21
C LEU A 169 -8.49 6.55 10.22
N ALA A 170 -9.45 6.78 9.33
CA ALA A 170 -10.21 8.02 9.29
C ALA A 170 -10.97 8.25 10.62
N THR A 171 -11.66 7.21 11.12
CA THR A 171 -12.42 7.31 12.37
C THR A 171 -11.53 7.57 13.59
N LEU A 172 -10.41 6.87 13.69
CA LEU A 172 -9.47 6.99 14.79
C LEU A 172 -8.82 8.38 14.80
N PHE A 173 -8.41 8.90 13.66
CA PHE A 173 -7.77 10.22 13.58
C PHE A 173 -8.75 11.40 13.69
N SER A 174 -10.06 11.15 13.69
CA SER A 174 -11.04 12.15 14.14
C SER A 174 -11.03 12.37 15.66
N VAL A 175 -10.42 11.46 16.44
CA VAL A 175 -10.35 11.56 17.91
C VAL A 175 -9.03 12.20 18.36
N PRO A 176 -9.04 13.31 19.14
CA PRO A 176 -7.81 14.00 19.58
C PRO A 176 -6.82 13.11 20.35
N ALA A 177 -7.31 12.24 21.23
CA ALA A 177 -6.47 11.34 22.04
C ALA A 177 -5.64 10.38 21.18
N VAL A 178 -6.22 9.85 20.09
CA VAL A 178 -5.50 8.99 19.14
C VAL A 178 -4.38 9.77 18.46
N ARG A 179 -4.61 11.03 18.09
CA ARG A 179 -3.59 11.87 17.45
C ARG A 179 -2.37 11.98 18.36
N VAL A 180 -2.58 12.39 19.62
CA VAL A 180 -1.50 12.52 20.61
C VAL A 180 -0.76 11.20 20.80
N ARG A 181 -1.48 10.08 20.88
CA ARG A 181 -0.86 8.76 21.02
C ARG A 181 -0.04 8.38 19.79
N TYR A 182 -0.55 8.61 18.58
CA TYR A 182 0.17 8.38 17.33
C TYR A 182 1.44 9.24 17.24
N GLN A 183 1.38 10.52 17.63
CA GLN A 183 2.55 11.38 17.64
C GLN A 183 3.68 10.82 18.53
N ARG A 184 3.33 10.23 19.68
CA ARG A 184 4.29 9.53 20.57
C ARG A 184 4.81 8.22 19.97
N MET A 185 3.97 7.49 19.25
CA MET A 185 4.29 6.18 18.64
C MET A 185 4.88 6.29 17.23
N LYS A 186 5.01 7.50 16.67
CA LYS A 186 5.40 7.70 15.28
C LYS A 186 6.78 7.12 14.97
N LYS A 187 7.77 7.38 15.84
CA LYS A 187 9.12 6.86 15.66
C LYS A 187 9.17 5.33 15.66
N PRO A 188 8.60 4.60 16.64
CA PRO A 188 8.59 3.14 16.58
C PRO A 188 7.80 2.59 15.38
N ILE A 189 6.68 3.21 14.99
CA ILE A 189 5.93 2.83 13.78
C ILE A 189 6.80 2.96 12.52
N ASP A 190 7.54 4.06 12.40
CA ASP A 190 8.45 4.31 11.27
C ASP A 190 9.61 3.31 11.23
N ILE A 191 10.15 2.95 12.40
CA ILE A 191 11.23 1.96 12.51
C ILE A 191 10.72 0.58 12.08
N ILE A 192 9.65 0.09 12.72
CA ILE A 192 9.09 -1.24 12.45
C ILE A 192 8.75 -1.37 10.97
N THR A 193 8.05 -0.38 10.42
CA THR A 193 7.67 -0.49 9.02
C THR A 193 8.86 -0.30 8.08
N GLY A 194 9.82 0.54 8.44
CA GLY A 194 11.06 0.71 7.70
C GLY A 194 11.83 -0.60 7.57
N LEU A 195 11.96 -1.34 8.67
CA LEU A 195 12.59 -2.67 8.69
C LEU A 195 11.84 -3.66 7.79
N LEU A 196 10.51 -3.71 7.90
CA LEU A 196 9.69 -4.64 7.11
C LEU A 196 9.75 -4.32 5.61
N MET A 197 9.77 -3.04 5.23
CA MET A 197 9.95 -2.62 3.84
C MET A 197 11.32 -3.00 3.28
N VAL A 198 12.40 -2.77 4.05
CA VAL A 198 13.75 -3.17 3.64
C VAL A 198 13.81 -4.69 3.49
N ALA A 199 13.30 -5.45 4.47
CA ALA A 199 13.28 -6.91 4.43
C ALA A 199 12.50 -7.44 3.22
N PHE A 200 11.33 -6.89 2.94
CA PHE A 200 10.53 -7.30 1.78
C PHE A 200 11.20 -6.94 0.45
N GLY A 201 11.78 -5.73 0.35
CA GLY A 201 12.54 -5.31 -0.82
C GLY A 201 13.78 -6.18 -1.08
N LEU A 202 14.54 -6.54 -0.04
CA LEU A 202 15.67 -7.47 -0.14
C LEU A 202 15.20 -8.87 -0.57
N ARG A 203 14.12 -9.39 0.02
CA ARG A 203 13.56 -10.70 -0.33
C ARG A 203 13.17 -10.76 -1.81
N LEU A 204 12.59 -9.70 -2.36
CA LEU A 204 12.28 -9.60 -3.80
C LEU A 204 13.53 -9.68 -4.66
N LEU A 205 14.57 -8.90 -4.33
CA LEU A 205 15.81 -8.89 -5.10
C LEU A 205 16.56 -10.23 -5.01
N ILE A 206 16.56 -10.88 -3.85
CA ILE A 206 17.14 -12.23 -3.67
C ILE A 206 16.36 -13.25 -4.51
N GLY A 207 15.02 -13.21 -4.47
CA GLY A 207 14.19 -14.12 -5.27
C GLY A 207 14.40 -13.94 -6.77
N LEU A 208 14.61 -12.71 -7.23
CA LEU A 208 14.99 -12.42 -8.61
C LEU A 208 16.33 -13.08 -8.97
N ILE A 209 17.36 -12.92 -8.13
CA ILE A 209 18.69 -13.50 -8.37
C ILE A 209 18.59 -15.03 -8.48
N GLN A 210 17.85 -15.67 -7.56
CA GLN A 210 17.64 -17.11 -7.57
C GLN A 210 16.95 -17.61 -8.83
N THR A 211 15.98 -16.84 -9.34
CA THR A 211 15.18 -17.26 -10.49
C THR A 211 15.93 -17.15 -11.82
N TYR A 212 16.79 -16.13 -11.99
CA TYR A 212 17.41 -15.80 -13.29
C TYR A 212 18.91 -16.09 -13.37
N TRP A 213 19.61 -16.28 -12.25
CA TRP A 213 21.07 -16.42 -12.24
C TRP A 213 21.57 -17.71 -11.61
N LEU A 214 20.72 -18.43 -10.85
CA LEU A 214 21.10 -19.67 -10.16
C LEU A 214 20.37 -20.92 -10.67
N ASN A 215 19.48 -20.75 -11.66
CA ASN A 215 18.78 -21.81 -12.40
C ASN A 215 19.02 -21.60 -13.90
#